data_AF-X7ZY43-F1
#
_entry.id   AF-X7ZY43-F1
#
_cell.length_a   1.000
_cell.length_b   1.000
_cell.length_c   1.000
_cell.angle_alpha   90.00
_cell.angle_beta   90.00
_cell.angle_gamma   90.00
#
_symmetry.space_group_name_H-M   'P 1'
#
loop_
_entity.id
_entity.type
_entity.pdbx_description
1 polymer ?
#
loop_
_entity_poly.entity_id
_entity_poly.type
_entity_poly.pdbx_seq_one_letter_code
_entity_poly.pdbx_strand_id
1 'polypeptide(L)'
;MVARATARDPADRYADALQLGAELDAIAAELALPEFRVPAPRNSAQHRSAALYHSQIQQEQVGGHTRQTTRKLTREMPADADPVDYQAVSGQFAGIELSEFALARQHAQRMVLVWLAIVLAVTGLVAAAAWTIGSNLNGLL
;
A
#
# COMPACT_ATOMS: atom_id res chain seq x y z
N MET A 1 -7.76 -12.18 16.54
CA MET A 1 -8.24 -11.06 15.72
C MET A 1 -7.60 -10.90 14.32
N VAL A 2 -6.67 -9.96 14.06
CA VAL A 2 -6.35 -9.50 12.67
C VAL A 2 -5.84 -10.62 11.77
N ALA A 3 -4.87 -11.41 12.24
CA ALA A 3 -4.34 -12.53 11.46
C ALA A 3 -5.41 -13.55 11.04
N ARG A 4 -6.44 -13.76 11.89
CA ARG A 4 -7.59 -14.62 11.59
C ARG A 4 -8.52 -13.98 10.58
N ALA A 5 -8.84 -12.69 10.73
CA ALA A 5 -9.67 -11.96 9.78
C ALA A 5 -9.04 -11.92 8.37
N THR A 6 -7.71 -11.89 8.29
CA THR A 6 -6.95 -11.88 7.04
C THR A 6 -6.37 -13.25 6.65
N ALA A 7 -6.88 -14.34 7.24
CA ALA A 7 -6.40 -15.68 6.92
C ALA A 7 -6.53 -15.96 5.41
N ARG A 8 -5.57 -16.69 4.84
CA ARG A 8 -5.57 -16.98 3.40
C ARG A 8 -6.77 -17.85 3.02
N ASP A 9 -7.02 -18.91 3.79
CA ASP A 9 -8.20 -19.75 3.64
C ASP A 9 -9.43 -19.01 4.22
N PRO A 10 -10.54 -18.85 3.46
CA PRO A 10 -11.76 -18.27 3.98
C PRO A 10 -12.38 -19.07 5.14
N ALA A 11 -12.18 -20.39 5.20
CA ALA A 11 -12.70 -21.23 6.29
C ALA A 11 -12.06 -20.92 7.64
N ASP A 12 -10.83 -20.39 7.63
CA ASP A 12 -10.09 -20.01 8.84
C ASP A 12 -10.48 -18.62 9.36
N ARG A 13 -11.31 -17.86 8.64
CA ARG A 13 -11.72 -16.49 9.01
C ARG A 13 -12.87 -16.48 10.01
N TYR A 14 -13.28 -15.29 10.41
CA TYR A 14 -14.58 -15.08 11.07
C TYR A 14 -15.70 -15.39 10.07
N ALA A 15 -16.78 -15.97 10.57
CA ALA A 15 -17.94 -16.29 9.74
C ALA A 15 -18.57 -15.03 9.15
N ASP A 16 -18.59 -13.94 9.93
CA ASP A 16 -19.11 -12.64 9.51
C ASP A 16 -18.49 -11.48 10.30
N ALA A 17 -18.94 -10.26 9.96
CA ALA A 17 -18.51 -9.04 10.64
C ALA A 17 -19.04 -8.93 12.08
N LEU A 18 -20.14 -9.60 12.42
CA LEU A 18 -20.72 -9.57 13.76
C LEU A 18 -19.85 -10.34 14.75
N GLN A 19 -19.37 -11.51 14.34
CA GLN A 19 -18.48 -12.34 15.14
C GLN A 19 -17.14 -11.63 15.41
N LEU A 20 -16.58 -10.96 14.40
CA LEU A 20 -15.39 -10.12 14.57
C LEU A 20 -15.66 -8.94 15.51
N GLY A 21 -16.81 -8.28 15.36
CA GLY A 21 -17.24 -7.17 16.20
C GLY A 21 -17.33 -7.57 17.67
N ALA A 22 -17.94 -8.71 17.97
CA ALA A 22 -18.06 -9.21 19.34
C ALA A 22 -16.70 -9.52 20.00
N GLU A 23 -15.75 -10.11 19.26
CA GLU A 23 -14.38 -10.32 19.78
C GLU A 23 -13.66 -8.98 20.01
N LEU A 24 -13.84 -8.02 19.10
CA LEU A 24 -13.26 -6.69 19.23
C LEU A 24 -13.83 -5.93 20.44
N ASP A 25 -15.14 -5.97 20.64
CA ASP A 25 -15.81 -5.34 21.79
C ASP A 25 -15.36 -5.96 23.11
N ALA A 26 -15.17 -7.29 23.16
CA ALA A 26 -14.64 -7.99 24.33
C ALA A 26 -13.22 -7.51 24.68
N ILE A 27 -12.33 -7.39 23.68
CA ILE A 27 -10.97 -6.87 23.85
C ILE A 27 -11.00 -5.39 24.29
N ALA A 28 -11.86 -4.57 23.70
CA ALA A 28 -11.98 -3.16 24.05
C ALA A 28 -12.45 -2.97 25.52
N ALA A 29 -13.37 -3.82 25.99
CA ALA A 29 -13.82 -3.86 27.37
C ALA A 29 -12.71 -4.33 28.32
N GLU A 30 -11.99 -5.39 27.98
CA GLU A 30 -10.85 -5.90 28.76
C GLU A 30 -9.75 -4.84 28.92
N LEU A 31 -9.47 -4.09 27.86
CA LEU A 31 -8.48 -3.02 27.85
C LEU A 31 -9.01 -1.68 28.41
N ALA A 32 -10.28 -1.61 28.80
CA ALA A 32 -10.96 -0.40 29.26
C ALA A 32 -10.75 0.80 28.32
N LEU A 33 -10.85 0.57 27.00
CA LEU A 33 -10.62 1.61 26.00
C LEU A 33 -11.74 2.67 26.06
N PRO A 34 -11.39 3.97 25.96
CA PRO A 34 -12.39 5.03 25.92
C PRO A 34 -13.18 5.00 24.61
N GLU A 35 -14.40 5.56 24.62
CA GLU A 35 -15.10 5.82 23.38
C GLU A 35 -14.30 6.82 22.54
N PHE A 36 -13.86 6.38 21.37
CA PHE A 36 -13.10 7.20 20.43
C PHE A 36 -13.79 7.23 19.07
N ARG A 37 -14.05 8.43 18.55
CA ARG A 37 -14.53 8.63 17.20
C ARG A 37 -13.37 9.07 16.31
N VAL A 38 -13.08 8.26 15.31
CA VAL A 38 -12.09 8.59 14.28
C VAL A 38 -12.60 9.80 13.49
N PRO A 39 -11.82 10.89 13.36
CA PRO A 39 -12.19 12.03 12.53
C PRO A 39 -12.35 11.61 11.07
N ALA A 40 -13.39 12.13 10.40
CA ALA A 40 -13.61 11.83 9.00
C ALA A 40 -12.42 12.31 8.14
N PRO A 41 -11.87 11.46 7.26
CA PRO A 41 -10.77 11.84 6.37
C PRO A 41 -11.20 12.93 5.39
N ARG A 42 -10.43 14.03 5.32
CA ARG A 42 -10.71 15.21 4.47
C ARG A 42 -10.59 14.94 2.97
N ASN A 43 -9.75 13.99 2.57
CA ASN A 43 -9.47 13.67 1.16
C ASN A 43 -9.64 12.16 0.91
N SER A 44 -10.79 11.62 1.29
CA SER A 44 -11.06 10.20 1.05
C SER A 44 -11.32 9.95 -0.43
N ALA A 45 -10.96 8.76 -0.90
CA ALA A 45 -11.30 8.32 -2.25
C ALA A 45 -12.82 8.44 -2.51
N GLN A 46 -13.64 8.12 -1.51
CA GLN A 46 -15.10 8.27 -1.58
C GLN A 46 -15.54 9.73 -1.77
N HIS A 47 -14.95 10.69 -1.04
CA HIS A 47 -15.28 12.11 -1.19
C HIS A 47 -14.90 12.62 -2.59
N ARG A 48 -13.73 12.20 -3.11
CA ARG A 48 -13.32 12.53 -4.49
C ARG A 48 -14.22 11.89 -5.54
N SER A 49 -14.58 10.62 -5.38
CA SER A 49 -15.49 9.93 -6.28
C SER A 49 -16.86 10.62 -6.28
N ALA A 50 -17.40 10.94 -5.12
CA ALA A 50 -18.67 11.66 -5.00
C ALA A 50 -18.62 13.02 -5.72
N ALA A 51 -17.54 13.78 -5.57
CA ALA A 51 -17.35 15.05 -6.29
C ALA A 51 -17.28 14.85 -7.82
N LEU A 52 -16.59 13.82 -8.30
CA LEU A 52 -16.52 13.47 -9.72
C LEU A 52 -17.88 13.01 -10.27
N TYR A 53 -18.58 12.13 -9.58
CA TYR A 53 -19.92 11.69 -9.96
C TYR A 53 -20.89 12.88 -10.00
N HIS A 54 -20.79 13.80 -9.03
CA HIS A 54 -21.60 15.01 -9.03
C HIS A 54 -21.27 15.92 -10.23
N SER A 55 -19.98 16.08 -10.58
CA SER A 55 -19.59 16.85 -11.77
C SER A 55 -20.05 16.23 -13.09
N GLN A 56 -20.05 14.89 -13.20
CA GLN A 56 -20.54 14.19 -14.40
C GLN A 56 -22.05 14.34 -14.57
N ILE A 57 -22.82 14.21 -13.49
CA ILE A 57 -24.28 14.41 -13.51
C ILE A 57 -24.60 15.87 -13.88
N GLN A 58 -23.83 16.84 -13.36
CA GLN A 58 -23.98 18.25 -13.71
C GLN A 58 -23.69 18.49 -15.21
N GLN A 59 -22.69 17.82 -15.80
CA GLN A 59 -22.39 17.91 -17.23
C GLN A 59 -23.50 17.30 -18.10
N GLU A 60 -24.05 16.15 -17.70
CA GLU A 60 -25.13 15.47 -18.42
C GLU A 60 -26.48 16.23 -18.34
N GLN A 61 -26.66 17.11 -17.34
CA GLN A 61 -27.83 17.97 -17.25
C GLN A 61 -27.76 19.21 -18.16
N VAL A 62 -26.56 19.66 -18.57
CA VAL A 62 -26.39 20.78 -19.50
C VAL A 62 -26.42 20.29 -20.97
N GLY A 63 -26.12 19.01 -21.22
CA GLY A 63 -26.27 18.35 -22.52
C GLY A 63 -27.57 17.54 -22.60
N GLY A 64 -28.59 18.06 -23.26
CA GLY A 64 -29.91 17.45 -23.40
C GLY A 64 -29.91 15.93 -23.66
N HIS A 65 -30.84 15.25 -22.99
CA HIS A 65 -31.04 13.81 -22.93
C HIS A 65 -30.84 13.04 -24.25
N THR A 66 -30.01 12.00 -24.22
CA THR A 66 -30.20 10.84 -25.12
C THR A 66 -29.82 9.54 -24.42
N ARG A 67 -30.76 8.58 -24.47
CA ARG A 67 -30.70 7.24 -23.83
C ARG A 67 -29.37 6.54 -24.06
N GLN A 68 -28.71 6.13 -22.97
CA GLN A 68 -27.49 5.33 -23.01
C GLN A 68 -27.80 3.87 -23.39
N THR A 69 -27.46 3.48 -24.62
CA THR A 69 -27.21 2.09 -24.98
C THR A 69 -25.71 1.83 -24.86
N THR A 70 -25.31 0.82 -24.09
CA THR A 70 -23.91 0.43 -23.86
C THR A 70 -23.15 0.26 -25.17
N ARG A 71 -22.40 1.27 -25.60
CA ARG A 71 -21.45 1.17 -26.72
C ARG A 71 -20.05 0.99 -26.17
N LYS A 72 -19.37 -0.04 -26.69
CA LYS A 72 -17.96 -0.30 -26.45
C LYS A 72 -17.16 0.95 -26.77
N LEU A 73 -16.42 1.45 -25.78
CA LEU A 73 -15.59 2.64 -25.91
C LEU A 73 -14.28 2.28 -26.64
N THR A 74 -14.31 2.26 -27.97
CA THR A 74 -13.09 2.57 -28.73
C THR A 74 -12.86 4.06 -28.54
N ARG A 75 -11.74 4.42 -27.90
CA ARG A 75 -11.34 5.83 -27.76
C ARG A 75 -10.91 6.35 -29.13
N GLU A 76 -11.86 6.84 -29.90
CA GLU A 76 -11.58 7.81 -30.98
C GLU A 76 -11.50 9.18 -30.33
N MET A 77 -10.29 9.75 -30.35
CA MET A 77 -10.03 11.10 -29.83
C MET A 77 -10.62 12.11 -30.83
N PRO A 78 -11.58 12.98 -30.43
CA PRO A 78 -12.05 14.04 -31.31
C PRO A 78 -10.90 15.03 -31.56
N ALA A 79 -10.64 15.34 -32.83
CA ALA A 79 -9.52 16.17 -33.27
C ALA A 79 -9.63 17.66 -32.84
N ASP A 80 -10.80 18.07 -32.33
CA ASP A 80 -11.11 19.47 -31.99
C ASP A 80 -11.36 19.69 -30.49
N ALA A 81 -10.92 18.78 -29.63
CA ALA A 81 -10.87 19.08 -28.20
C ALA A 81 -9.63 19.95 -27.95
N ASP A 82 -9.83 21.21 -27.55
CA ASP A 82 -8.78 22.00 -26.91
C ASP A 82 -8.09 21.08 -25.88
N PRO A 83 -6.75 20.95 -25.93
CA PRO A 83 -6.04 20.18 -24.94
C PRO A 83 -6.17 20.94 -23.62
N VAL A 84 -7.25 20.68 -22.89
CA VAL A 84 -7.20 20.74 -21.43
C VAL A 84 -6.00 19.88 -21.09
N ASP A 85 -4.94 20.54 -20.62
CA ASP A 85 -3.73 19.93 -20.09
C ASP A 85 -4.14 18.97 -18.97
N TYR A 86 -4.56 17.76 -19.36
CA TYR A 86 -4.59 16.60 -18.50
C TYR A 86 -3.14 16.19 -18.35
N GLN A 87 -2.38 17.03 -17.65
CA GLN A 87 -1.10 16.66 -17.09
C GLN A 87 -1.45 15.58 -16.07
N ALA A 88 -1.46 14.32 -16.52
CA ALA A 88 -1.41 13.19 -15.64
C ALA A 88 -0.08 13.33 -14.90
N VAL A 89 -0.11 14.00 -13.74
CA VAL A 89 1.02 14.10 -12.83
C VAL A 89 1.28 12.68 -12.35
N SER A 90 2.10 11.96 -13.09
CA SER A 90 2.49 10.56 -12.90
C SER A 90 3.31 10.34 -11.63
N GLY A 91 3.42 11.37 -10.78
CA GLY A 91 4.12 11.38 -9.51
C GLY A 91 3.23 11.60 -8.28
N GLN A 92 1.89 11.62 -8.38
CA GLN A 92 1.01 11.92 -7.23
C GLN A 92 -0.06 10.85 -7.03
N PHE A 93 -0.04 10.13 -5.90
CA PHE A 93 -1.10 9.19 -5.53
C PHE A 93 -1.89 9.75 -4.34
N ALA A 94 -3.20 9.95 -4.53
CA ALA A 94 -4.12 10.45 -3.49
C ALA A 94 -3.71 11.80 -2.84
N GLY A 95 -2.99 12.66 -3.57
CA GLY A 95 -2.52 13.94 -3.03
C GLY A 95 -1.22 13.83 -2.20
N ILE A 96 -0.55 12.67 -2.27
CA ILE A 96 0.76 12.40 -1.67
C ILE A 96 1.75 12.13 -2.81
N GLU A 97 2.91 12.77 -2.74
CA GLU A 97 3.97 12.63 -3.75
C GLU A 97 4.51 11.20 -3.72
N LEU A 98 4.62 10.56 -4.89
CA LEU A 98 5.23 9.24 -5.06
C LEU A 98 6.69 9.25 -4.55
N SER A 99 7.33 10.42 -4.51
CA SER A 99 8.63 10.64 -3.90
C SER A 99 8.62 10.49 -2.38
N GLU A 100 7.54 10.81 -1.66
CA GLU A 100 7.40 10.51 -0.22
C GLU A 100 7.32 8.99 0.02
N PHE A 101 6.60 8.26 -0.84
CA PHE A 101 6.58 6.79 -0.80
C PHE A 101 7.94 6.17 -1.19
N ALA A 102 8.71 6.81 -2.07
CA ALA A 102 10.07 6.40 -2.41
C ALA A 102 11.06 6.65 -1.25
N LEU A 103 10.87 7.74 -0.48
CA LEU A 103 11.66 8.08 0.71
C LEU A 103 11.51 6.99 1.80
N ALA A 104 10.28 6.49 2.01
CA ALA A 104 10.02 5.37 2.92
C ALA A 104 10.70 4.06 2.47
N ARG A 105 10.86 3.83 1.16
CA ARG A 105 11.51 2.62 0.62
C ARG A 105 13.04 2.70 0.62
N GLN A 106 13.62 3.91 0.54
CA GLN A 106 15.08 4.12 0.57
C GLN A 106 15.72 3.75 1.91
N HIS A 107 15.04 3.99 3.04
CA HIS A 107 15.54 3.60 4.36
C HIS A 107 15.71 2.07 4.47
N ALA A 108 14.78 1.31 3.91
CA ALA A 108 14.85 -0.16 3.88
C ALA A 108 16.05 -0.67 3.05
N GLN A 109 16.36 -0.02 1.92
CA GLN A 109 17.49 -0.42 1.08
C GLN A 109 18.85 -0.19 1.76
N ARG A 110 19.04 0.96 2.43
CA ARG A 110 20.29 1.23 3.16
C ARG A 110 20.49 0.24 4.30
N MET A 111 19.42 -0.10 5.03
CA MET A 111 19.47 -1.08 6.10
C MET A 111 19.87 -2.47 5.58
N VAL A 112 19.33 -2.90 4.42
CA VAL A 112 19.70 -4.17 3.79
C VAL A 112 21.16 -4.20 3.35
N LEU A 113 21.68 -3.12 2.74
CA LEU A 113 23.09 -3.05 2.35
C LEU A 113 24.03 -3.07 3.56
N VAL A 114 23.68 -2.33 4.63
CA VAL A 114 24.42 -2.35 5.89
C VAL A 114 24.43 -3.77 6.49
N TRP A 115 23.26 -4.43 6.51
CA TRP A 115 23.15 -5.78 7.05
C TRP A 115 23.94 -6.80 6.21
N LEU A 116 23.87 -6.70 4.88
CA LEU A 116 24.66 -7.53 3.96
C LEU A 116 26.17 -7.33 4.17
N ALA A 117 26.62 -6.08 4.33
CA ALA A 117 28.02 -5.77 4.61
C ALA A 117 28.48 -6.37 5.95
N ILE A 118 27.65 -6.31 7.00
CA ILE A 118 27.92 -6.93 8.30
C ILE A 118 28.07 -8.46 8.15
N VAL A 119 27.14 -9.12 7.47
CA VAL A 119 27.19 -10.57 7.24
C VAL A 119 28.45 -10.97 6.47
N LEU A 120 28.78 -10.24 5.40
CA LEU A 120 30.00 -10.50 4.63
C LEU A 120 31.26 -10.30 5.46
N ALA A 121 31.32 -9.25 6.29
CA ALA A 121 32.45 -8.99 7.16
C ALA A 121 32.64 -10.12 8.19
N VAL A 122 31.56 -10.52 8.88
CA VAL A 122 31.59 -11.62 9.86
C VAL A 122 32.01 -12.93 9.20
N THR A 123 31.45 -13.25 8.03
CA THR A 123 31.78 -14.47 7.29
C THR A 123 33.25 -14.50 6.86
N GLY A 124 33.77 -13.38 6.36
CA GLY A 124 35.19 -13.26 5.99
C GLY A 124 36.12 -13.43 7.19
N LEU A 125 35.75 -12.87 8.35
CA LEU A 125 36.55 -12.98 9.59
C LEU A 125 36.61 -14.43 10.08
N VAL A 126 35.49 -15.16 10.04
CA VAL A 126 35.42 -16.59 10.38
C VAL A 126 36.27 -17.43 9.43
N ALA A 127 36.17 -17.19 8.12
CA ALA A 127 36.96 -17.89 7.11
C ALA A 127 38.48 -17.67 7.32
N ALA A 128 38.90 -16.43 7.61
CA ALA A 128 40.29 -16.10 7.88
C ALA A 128 40.82 -16.78 9.16
N ALA A 129 40.02 -16.79 10.23
CA ALA A 129 40.39 -17.46 11.48
C ALA A 129 40.53 -18.97 11.30
N ALA A 130 39.58 -19.61 10.60
CA ALA A 130 39.63 -21.04 10.31
C ALA A 130 40.86 -21.40 9.44
N TRP A 131 41.15 -20.59 8.42
CA TRP A 131 42.31 -20.79 7.55
C TRP A 131 43.64 -20.66 8.31
N THR A 132 43.73 -19.72 9.26
CA THR A 132 44.94 -19.48 10.07
C THR A 132 45.20 -20.62 11.06
N ILE A 133 44.14 -21.19 11.64
CA ILE A 133 44.25 -22.34 12.54
C ILE A 133 44.65 -23.59 11.75
N GLY A 134 44.03 -23.83 10.58
CA GLY A 134 44.35 -24.98 9.73
C GLY A 134 45.78 -24.96 9.17
N SER A 135 46.27 -23.79 8.75
CA SER A 135 47.62 -23.66 8.18
C SER A 135 48.73 -23.90 9.21
N ASN A 136 48.54 -23.51 10.48
CA ASN A 136 49.51 -23.77 11.55
C ASN A 136 49.60 -25.26 11.91
N LEU A 137 48.52 -26.01 11.80
CA LEU A 137 48.52 -27.46 12.09
C LEU A 137 49.22 -28.28 11.00
N ASN A 138 49.18 -27.83 9.75
CA ASN A 138 49.85 -28.50 8.63
C ASN A 138 51.39 -28.36 8.66
N GLY A 139 51.94 -27.46 9.49
CA GLY A 139 53.39 -27.32 9.67
C GLY A 139 54.00 -28.29 10.69
N LEU A 140 53.18 -29.08 11.40
CA LEU A 140 53.59 -30.00 12.46
C LEU A 140 53.51 -31.50 12.05
N LEU A 141 53.09 -31.79 10.81
CA LEU A 141 53.08 -33.12 10.18
C LEU A 141 54.19 -33.19 9.11
#